data_AF-A0A1H9T7U6-F1
#
_entry.id   AF-A0A1H9T7U6-F1
#
_cell.length_a   1.000
_cell.length_b   1.000
_cell.length_c   1.000
_cell.angle_alpha   90.00
_cell.angle_beta   90.00
_cell.angle_gamma   90.00
#
_symmetry.space_group_name_H-M   'P 1'
#
loop_
_entity.id
_entity.type
_entity.pdbx_description
1 polymer ?
#
loop_
_entity_poly.entity_id
_entity_poly.type
_entity_poly.pdbx_seq_one_letter_code
_entity_poly.pdbx_strand_id
1 'polypeptide(L)'
;MERLLKWIGLSIFIGWTAAILVNYSIYQHATTQLTFVHPMVDGIIFMLIMLGVYIYIWKSYKKKRTTATVQLGVFGALSIVLAIVFL
;
A
#
# COMPACT_ATOMS: atom_id res chain seq x y z
N MET A 1 -15.24 9.98 13.86
CA MET A 1 -14.86 9.12 12.72
C MET A 1 -13.54 9.49 12.05
N GLU A 2 -13.26 10.77 11.78
CA GLU A 2 -12.04 11.12 11.02
C GLU A 2 -10.71 10.75 11.69
N ARG A 3 -10.59 10.95 13.01
CA ARG A 3 -9.39 10.57 13.76
C ARG A 3 -9.20 9.05 13.75
N LEU A 4 -10.30 8.30 13.94
CA LEU A 4 -10.30 6.83 13.92
C LEU A 4 -9.74 6.31 12.60
N LEU A 5 -10.23 6.81 11.47
CA LEU A 5 -9.81 6.34 10.15
C LEU A 5 -8.34 6.68 9.84
N LYS A 6 -7.83 7.83 10.31
CA LYS A 6 -6.38 8.11 10.23
C LYS A 6 -5.55 7.13 11.04
N TRP A 7 -5.98 6.83 12.27
CA TRP A 7 -5.31 5.88 13.14
C TRP A 7 -5.35 4.46 12.57
N ILE A 8 -6.47 4.03 11.98
CA ILE A 8 -6.58 2.73 11.31
C ILE A 8 -5.52 2.60 10.20
N GLY A 9 -5.43 3.59 9.29
CA GLY A 9 -4.44 3.55 8.22
C GLY A 9 -2.99 3.50 8.73
N LEU A 10 -2.69 4.29 9.77
CA LEU A 10 -1.37 4.31 10.39
C LEU A 10 -1.05 2.98 11.12
N SER A 11 -2.00 2.45 11.88
CA SER A 11 -1.86 1.16 12.58
C SER A 11 -1.68 -0.01 11.61
N ILE A 12 -2.38 -0.01 10.47
CA ILE A 12 -2.19 -1.01 9.42
C ILE A 12 -0.77 -0.90 8.86
N PHE A 13 -0.30 0.30 8.52
CA PHE A 13 1.06 0.50 8.00
C PHE A 13 2.13 0.04 9.00
N ILE A 14 2.03 0.46 10.26
CA ILE A 14 2.97 0.07 11.32
C ILE A 14 2.93 -1.43 11.57
N GLY A 15 1.73 -2.00 11.74
CA GLY A 15 1.54 -3.42 12.02
C GLY A 15 2.08 -4.29 10.89
N TRP A 16 1.85 -3.91 9.65
CA TRP A 16 2.37 -4.62 8.48
C TRP A 16 3.89 -4.51 8.36
N THR A 17 4.44 -3.31 8.56
CA THR A 17 5.90 -3.10 8.52
C THR A 17 6.60 -3.92 9.61
N ALA A 18 6.03 -3.93 10.82
CA ALA A 18 6.51 -4.76 11.92
C ALA A 18 6.40 -6.26 11.59
N ALA A 19 5.31 -6.69 10.96
CA ALA A 19 5.15 -8.09 10.55
C ALA A 19 6.23 -8.52 9.55
N ILE A 20 6.58 -7.69 8.57
CA ILE A 20 7.68 -7.96 7.64
C ILE A 20 9.03 -8.04 8.37
N LEU A 21 9.30 -7.09 9.27
CA LEU A 21 10.53 -7.06 10.06
C LEU A 21 10.69 -8.31 10.93
N VAL A 22 9.62 -8.76 11.58
CA VAL A 22 9.63 -9.97 12.41
C VAL A 22 9.81 -11.23 11.56
N ASN A 23 9.29 -11.24 10.33
CA ASN A 23 9.40 -12.35 9.39
C ASN A 23 10.59 -12.21 8.43
N TYR A 24 11.62 -11.44 8.80
CA TYR A 24 12.76 -11.14 7.94
C TYR A 24 13.43 -12.39 7.35
N SER A 25 13.57 -13.46 8.13
CA SER A 25 14.19 -14.72 7.70
C SER A 25 13.51 -15.33 6.47
N ILE A 26 12.19 -15.17 6.31
CA ILE A 26 11.43 -15.64 5.14
C ILE A 26 11.87 -14.88 3.88
N TYR A 27 12.09 -13.57 4.00
CA TYR A 27 12.44 -12.71 2.87
C TYR A 27 13.92 -12.76 2.49
N GLN A 28 14.81 -13.22 3.39
CA GLN A 28 16.23 -13.37 3.08
C GLN A 28 16.50 -14.45 2.02
N HIS A 29 15.76 -15.56 2.07
CA HIS A 29 15.94 -16.67 1.14
C HIS A 29 15.32 -16.43 -0.25
N ALA A 30 14.48 -15.40 -0.38
CA ALA A 30 13.84 -15.02 -1.64
C ALA A 30 14.77 -14.28 -2.63
N THR A 31 15.98 -13.91 -2.20
CA THR A 31 16.98 -13.19 -3.02
C THR A 31 17.66 -14.04 -4.10
N THR A 32 17.25 -15.30 -4.28
CA THR A 32 17.74 -16.17 -5.36
C THR A 32 17.20 -15.78 -6.74
N GLN A 33 16.16 -14.95 -6.79
CA GLN A 33 15.65 -14.35 -8.02
C GLN A 33 16.34 -13.01 -8.27
N LEU A 34 16.51 -12.63 -9.54
CA LEU A 34 17.20 -11.41 -10.01
C LEU A 34 16.41 -10.14 -9.59
N THR A 35 16.38 -9.82 -8.31
CA THR A 35 15.67 -8.66 -7.77
C THR A 35 16.63 -7.48 -7.62
N PHE A 36 16.29 -6.34 -8.22
CA PHE A 36 17.07 -5.09 -8.13
C PHE A 36 17.14 -4.54 -6.69
N VAL A 37 16.13 -4.85 -5.88
CA VAL A 37 15.98 -4.42 -4.49
C VAL A 37 15.54 -5.63 -3.65
N HIS A 38 15.93 -5.69 -2.38
CA HIS A 38 15.56 -6.81 -1.51
C HIS A 38 14.02 -6.86 -1.32
N PRO A 39 13.37 -8.04 -1.43
CA PRO A 39 11.89 -8.16 -1.39
C PRO A 39 11.22 -7.49 -0.17
N MET A 40 11.93 -7.51 0.95
CA MET A 40 11.52 -6.81 2.18
C MET A 40 11.40 -5.28 1.98
N VAL A 41 12.40 -4.68 1.33
CA VAL A 41 12.45 -3.23 1.07
C VAL A 41 11.36 -2.85 0.07
N ASP A 42 11.18 -3.65 -0.99
CA ASP A 42 10.09 -3.46 -1.95
C ASP A 42 8.72 -3.51 -1.28
N GLY A 43 8.53 -4.45 -0.36
CA GLY A 43 7.31 -4.53 0.44
C GLY A 43 7.06 -3.25 1.25
N ILE A 44 8.07 -2.76 1.98
CA ILE A 44 7.94 -1.55 2.80
C ILE A 44 7.63 -0.33 1.93
N ILE A 45 8.32 -0.19 0.79
CA ILE A 45 8.08 0.88 -0.18
C ILE A 45 6.64 0.80 -0.71
N PHE A 46 6.19 -0.39 -1.10
CA PHE A 46 4.84 -0.62 -1.58
C PHE A 46 3.79 -0.18 -0.55
N MET A 47 3.95 -0.57 0.72
CA MET A 47 3.02 -0.18 1.76
C MET A 47 3.06 1.32 2.08
N LEU A 48 4.22 1.95 1.95
CA LEU A 48 4.34 3.40 2.10
C LEU A 48 3.60 4.15 0.97
N ILE A 49 3.70 3.64 -0.27
CA ILE A 49 2.90 4.14 -1.41
C ILE A 49 1.41 3.97 -1.14
N MET A 50 0.97 2.80 -0.68
CA MET A 50 -0.43 2.53 -0.36
C MET A 50 -0.96 3.44 0.75
N LEU A 51 -0.17 3.71 1.80
CA LEU A 51 -0.52 4.69 2.83
C LEU A 51 -0.64 6.10 2.24
N GLY A 52 0.25 6.47 1.32
CA GLY A 52 0.18 7.73 0.58
C GLY A 52 -1.12 7.88 -0.23
N VAL A 53 -1.48 6.84 -0.99
CA VAL A 53 -2.74 6.78 -1.76
C VAL A 53 -3.94 6.88 -0.81
N TYR A 54 -3.92 6.16 0.31
CA TYR A 54 -4.97 6.24 1.33
C TYR A 54 -5.15 7.67 1.85
N ILE A 55 -4.07 8.35 2.26
CA ILE A 55 -4.13 9.73 2.75
C ILE A 55 -4.61 10.69 1.66
N TYR A 56 -4.21 10.47 0.41
CA TYR A 56 -4.64 11.27 -0.74
C TYR A 56 -6.15 11.15 -0.97
N ILE A 57 -6.68 9.93 -1.06
CA ILE A 57 -8.13 9.68 -1.24
C ILE A 57 -8.91 10.21 -0.05
N TRP A 58 -8.38 10.04 1.17
CA TRP A 58 -8.96 10.61 2.39
C TRP A 58 -9.13 12.13 2.30
N LYS A 59 -8.08 12.85 1.86
CA LYS A 59 -8.14 14.31 1.66
C LYS A 59 -9.16 14.69 0.59
N SER A 60 -9.26 13.92 -0.49
CA SER A 60 -10.27 14.13 -1.54
C SER A 60 -11.68 13.92 -1.01
N TYR A 61 -11.92 12.89 -0.19
CA TYR A 61 -13.22 12.57 0.38
C TYR A 61 -13.76 13.73 1.23
N LYS A 62 -12.89 14.35 2.03
CA LYS A 62 -13.24 15.52 2.84
C LYS A 62 -13.68 16.73 2.00
N LYS A 63 -13.13 16.88 0.79
CA LYS A 63 -13.48 18.00 -0.11
C LYS A 63 -14.73 17.68 -0.93
N LYS A 64 -14.73 16.54 -1.63
CA LYS A 64 -15.83 16.08 -2.49
C LYS A 64 -15.83 14.55 -2.53
N ARG A 65 -16.90 13.95 -2.01
CA ARG A 65 -17.10 12.49 -1.99
C ARG A 65 -17.08 11.87 -3.40
N THR A 66 -17.64 12.55 -4.40
CA THR A 66 -17.65 12.08 -5.79
C THR A 66 -16.24 11.91 -6.34
N THR A 67 -15.33 12.86 -6.06
CA THR A 67 -13.93 12.78 -6.48
C THR A 67 -13.22 11.57 -5.86
N ALA A 68 -13.41 11.33 -4.56
CA ALA A 68 -12.83 10.15 -3.91
C ALA A 68 -13.36 8.84 -4.49
N THR A 69 -14.65 8.80 -4.85
CA THR A 69 -15.27 7.61 -5.46
C THR A 69 -14.69 7.33 -6.85
N VAL A 70 -14.54 8.37 -7.68
CA VAL A 70 -13.90 8.26 -8.99
C VAL A 70 -12.43 7.84 -8.84
N GLN A 71 -11.70 8.42 -7.89
CA GLN A 71 -10.30 8.05 -7.62
C GLN A 71 -10.17 6.57 -7.22
N LEU A 72 -11.03 6.07 -6.34
CA LEU A 72 -11.05 4.65 -5.97
C LEU A 72 -11.35 3.75 -7.18
N GLY A 73 -12.33 4.13 -8.01
CA GLY A 73 -12.65 3.37 -9.23
C GLY A 73 -11.49 3.34 -10.21
N VAL A 74 -10.86 4.50 -10.47
CA VAL A 74 -9.73 4.61 -11.41
C VAL A 74 -8.51 3.87 -10.88
N PHE A 75 -8.12 4.07 -9.62
CA PHE A 75 -6.98 3.35 -9.04
C PHE A 75 -7.22 1.85 -8.98
N GLY A 76 -8.44 1.41 -8.61
CA GLY A 76 -8.80 -0.01 -8.64
C GLY A 76 -8.71 -0.61 -10.04
N ALA A 77 -9.25 0.07 -11.06
CA ALA A 77 -9.16 -0.38 -12.44
C ALA A 77 -7.70 -0.43 -12.92
N LEU A 78 -6.89 0.58 -12.62
CA LEU A 78 -5.46 0.61 -12.94
C LEU A 78 -4.71 -0.54 -12.25
N SER A 79 -4.99 -0.81 -10.97
CA SER A 79 -4.38 -1.93 -10.25
C SER A 79 -4.73 -3.28 -10.88
N ILE A 80 -5.96 -3.48 -11.34
CA ILE A 80 -6.36 -4.70 -12.05
C ILE A 80 -5.62 -4.82 -13.38
N VAL A 81 -5.57 -3.75 -14.18
CA VAL A 81 -4.85 -3.76 -15.47
C VAL A 81 -3.37 -4.06 -15.26
N LEU A 82 -2.71 -3.39 -14.30
CA LEU A 82 -1.32 -3.65 -13.97
C LEU A 82 -1.11 -5.08 -13.48
N ALA A 83 -2.01 -5.58 -12.63
CA ALA A 83 -1.94 -6.95 -12.17
C ALA A 83 -2.03 -7.94 -13.33
N ILE A 84 -2.89 -7.72 -14.34
CA ILE A 84 -3.01 -8.62 -15.50
C ILE A 84 -1.78 -8.54 -16.41
N VAL A 85 -1.22 -7.35 -16.62
CA VAL A 85 -0.08 -7.13 -17.53
C VAL A 85 1.24 -7.63 -16.96
N PHE A 86 1.41 -7.54 -15.63
CA PHE A 86 2.66 -7.89 -14.94
C PHE A 86 2.57 -9.18 -14.11
N LEU A 87 1.43 -9.91 -14.15
CA LEU A 87 1.35 -11.31 -13.67
C LEU A 87 2.15 -12.23 -14.60
#